data_AF-A0AB38UFN0-F1
#
_entry.id   AF-A0AB38UFN0-F1
#
_cell.length_a   1.000
_cell.length_b   1.000
_cell.length_c   1.000
_cell.angle_alpha   90.00
_cell.angle_beta   90.00
_cell.angle_gamma   90.00
#
_symmetry.space_group_name_H-M   'P 1'
#
loop_
_entity.id
_entity.type
_entity.pdbx_description
1 polymer ?
#
loop_
_entity_poly.entity_id
_entity_poly.type
_entity_poly.pdbx_seq_one_letter_code
_entity_poly.pdbx_strand_id
1 'polypeptide(L)'
;MNRESFIDRLEAFMKAEDLNANKITIGARLSNGLIGKALKSRGAMNSDSIERILCAYPRLSADWLMTGKGTMYVEELPEITDYMSNTHNNDNLVFFLRDRNKELERENRELLLENASLKTRLELLDNSAGKTG
;
A
#
# COMPACT_ATOMS: atom_id res chain seq x y z
N MET A 1 -17.73 11.79 34.92
CA MET A 1 -17.12 12.34 33.69
C MET A 1 -16.75 11.16 32.80
N ASN A 2 -17.52 10.91 31.73
CA ASN A 2 -17.13 9.90 30.74
C ASN A 2 -15.85 10.39 30.07
N ARG A 3 -14.76 9.64 30.23
CA ARG A 3 -13.58 9.84 29.39
C ARG A 3 -13.98 9.41 27.98
N GLU A 4 -13.94 10.33 27.03
CA GLU A 4 -14.08 10.00 25.62
C GLU A 4 -13.05 8.93 25.25
N SER A 5 -13.50 7.89 24.55
CA SER A 5 -12.61 6.83 24.09
C SER A 5 -11.91 7.25 22.80
N PHE A 6 -10.85 6.52 22.45
CA PHE A 6 -10.17 6.66 21.15
C PHE A 6 -11.17 6.62 19.98
N ILE A 7 -12.17 5.75 20.05
CA ILE A 7 -13.18 5.58 19.00
C ILE A 7 -14.09 6.79 18.89
N ASP A 8 -14.45 7.43 20.01
CA ASP A 8 -15.29 8.63 19.97
C ASP A 8 -14.55 9.80 19.31
N ARG A 9 -13.24 9.91 19.55
CA ARG A 9 -12.38 10.91 18.90
C ARG A 9 -12.17 10.61 17.42
N LEU A 10 -11.98 9.34 17.06
CA LEU A 10 -11.93 8.92 15.66
C LEU A 10 -13.25 9.24 14.93
N GLU A 11 -14.39 9.03 15.59
CA GLU A 11 -15.70 9.38 15.04
C GLU A 11 -15.87 10.89 14.87
N ALA A 12 -15.36 11.70 15.80
CA ALA A 12 -15.37 13.16 15.68
C ALA A 12 -14.51 13.64 14.50
N PHE A 13 -13.32 13.07 14.32
CA PHE A 13 -12.47 13.32 13.15
C PHE A 13 -13.17 12.92 11.84
N MET A 14 -13.82 11.74 11.82
CA MET A 14 -14.59 11.29 10.67
C MET A 14 -15.70 12.28 10.27
N LYS A 15 -16.38 12.88 11.26
CA LYS A 15 -17.41 13.90 11.01
C LYS A 15 -16.82 15.21 10.51
N ALA A 16 -15.65 15.62 11.02
CA ALA A 16 -14.99 16.85 10.59
C ALA A 16 -14.51 16.79 9.13
N GLU A 17 -14.00 15.63 8.70
CA GLU A 17 -13.47 15.41 7.34
C GLU A 17 -14.51 14.84 6.34
N ASP A 18 -15.79 14.73 6.72
CA ASP A 18 -16.85 14.09 5.93
C ASP A 18 -16.46 12.67 5.43
N LEU A 19 -15.83 11.91 6.33
CA LEU A 19 -15.36 10.55 6.09
C LEU A 19 -16.33 9.52 6.64
N ASN A 20 -16.76 8.60 5.78
CA ASN A 20 -17.47 7.41 6.23
C ASN A 20 -16.47 6.28 6.57
N ALA A 21 -16.95 5.25 7.29
CA ALA A 21 -16.13 4.12 7.72
C ALA A 21 -15.41 3.41 6.56
N ASN A 22 -16.04 3.38 5.37
CA ASN A 22 -15.46 2.79 4.18
C ASN A 22 -14.29 3.62 3.64
N LYS A 23 -14.41 4.95 3.60
CA LYS A 23 -13.32 5.86 3.19
C LYS A 23 -12.08 5.68 4.07
N ILE A 24 -12.26 5.60 5.40
CA ILE A 24 -11.13 5.33 6.31
C ILE A 24 -10.55 3.92 6.10
N THR A 25 -11.41 2.91 5.95
CA THR A 25 -10.96 1.53 5.70
C THR A 25 -10.07 1.45 4.45
N ILE A 26 -10.49 2.10 3.36
CA ILE A 26 -9.72 2.14 2.10
C ILE A 26 -8.44 2.96 2.27
N GLY A 27 -8.52 4.17 2.85
CA GLY A 27 -7.39 5.08 3.01
C GLY A 27 -6.27 4.51 3.90
N ALA A 28 -6.64 3.90 5.03
CA ALA A 28 -5.70 3.26 5.94
C ALA A 28 -5.42 1.78 5.57
N ARG A 29 -5.98 1.29 4.46
CA ARG A 29 -5.84 -0.11 3.96
C ARG A 29 -6.21 -1.17 5.01
N LEU A 30 -7.21 -0.89 5.83
CA LEU A 30 -7.66 -1.77 6.91
C LEU A 30 -8.57 -2.89 6.39
N SER A 31 -8.77 -3.93 7.21
CA SER A 31 -9.73 -5.00 6.90
C SER A 31 -11.16 -4.48 6.84
N ASN A 32 -11.93 -4.94 5.85
CA ASN A 32 -13.33 -4.56 5.66
C ASN A 32 -14.15 -4.77 6.93
N GLY A 33 -14.88 -3.73 7.35
CA GLY A 33 -15.75 -3.76 8.52
C GLY A 33 -15.05 -3.55 9.87
N LEU A 34 -13.72 -3.41 9.91
CA LEU A 34 -12.97 -3.17 11.16
C LEU A 34 -13.40 -1.86 11.83
N ILE A 35 -13.45 -0.77 11.07
CA ILE A 35 -13.90 0.55 11.56
C ILE A 35 -15.36 0.49 12.03
N GLY A 36 -16.23 -0.15 11.25
CA GLY A 36 -17.64 -0.29 11.59
C GLY A 36 -17.85 -1.10 12.89
N LYS A 37 -17.07 -2.17 13.08
CA LYS A 37 -17.09 -2.96 14.32
C LYS A 37 -16.57 -2.14 15.50
N ALA A 38 -15.46 -1.45 15.34
CA ALA A 38 -14.85 -0.63 16.38
C ALA A 38 -15.78 0.51 16.84
N LEU A 39 -16.46 1.18 15.89
CA LEU A 39 -17.49 2.17 16.18
C LEU A 39 -18.66 1.59 16.98
N LYS A 40 -19.18 0.42 16.58
CA LYS A 40 -20.33 -0.22 17.27
C LYS A 40 -19.98 -0.74 18.66
N SER A 41 -18.84 -1.39 18.81
CA SER A 41 -18.43 -1.98 20.09
C SER A 41 -17.74 -0.99 21.02
N ARG A 42 -17.50 0.26 20.56
CA ARG A 42 -16.62 1.24 21.22
C ARG A 42 -15.32 0.59 21.70
N GLY A 43 -14.79 -0.31 20.87
CA GLY A 43 -13.72 -1.23 21.23
C GLY A 43 -12.35 -0.65 20.95
N ALA A 44 -11.35 -1.10 21.70
CA ALA A 44 -9.96 -0.80 21.40
C ALA A 44 -9.57 -1.36 20.02
N MET A 45 -8.72 -0.62 19.32
CA MET A 45 -8.12 -1.01 18.05
C MET A 45 -6.68 -1.44 18.29
N ASN A 46 -6.13 -2.35 17.48
CA ASN A 46 -4.72 -2.72 17.58
C ASN A 46 -3.82 -1.54 17.16
N SER A 47 -2.59 -1.51 17.69
CA SER A 47 -1.62 -0.46 17.39
C SER A 47 -1.33 -0.33 15.89
N ASP A 48 -1.23 -1.45 15.17
CA ASP A 48 -1.00 -1.46 13.71
C ASP A 48 -2.09 -0.69 12.94
N SER A 49 -3.36 -0.90 13.25
CA SER A 49 -4.42 -0.17 12.54
C SER A 49 -4.41 1.32 12.91
N ILE A 50 -4.06 1.67 14.14
CA ILE A 50 -3.95 3.07 14.58
C ILE A 50 -2.82 3.77 13.82
N GLU A 51 -1.66 3.14 13.74
CA GLU A 51 -0.50 3.64 12.98
C GLU A 51 -0.86 3.86 11.52
N ARG A 52 -1.54 2.90 10.89
CA ARG A 52 -1.95 3.01 9.48
C ARG A 52 -2.97 4.13 9.24
N ILE A 53 -3.85 4.42 10.20
CA ILE A 53 -4.74 5.58 10.15
C ILE A 53 -3.93 6.87 10.24
N LEU A 54 -3.01 6.98 11.20
CA LEU A 54 -2.17 8.18 11.37
C LEU A 54 -1.27 8.43 10.14
N CYS A 55 -0.73 7.37 9.53
CA CYS A 55 0.01 7.46 8.27
C CYS A 55 -0.85 7.90 7.09
N ALA A 56 -2.12 7.47 7.03
CA ALA A 56 -3.04 7.88 5.97
C ALA A 56 -3.52 9.33 6.13
N TYR A 57 -3.58 9.83 7.37
CA TYR A 57 -4.03 11.18 7.71
C TYR A 57 -2.95 11.92 8.51
N PRO A 58 -1.85 12.36 7.88
CA PRO A 58 -0.71 12.98 8.58
C PRO A 58 -1.05 14.32 9.25
N ARG A 59 -2.17 14.94 8.87
CA ARG A 59 -2.70 16.15 9.52
C ARG A 59 -3.37 15.85 10.85
N LEU A 60 -3.73 14.60 11.13
CA LEU A 60 -4.39 14.18 12.37
C LEU A 60 -3.35 14.04 13.50
N SER A 61 -3.59 14.71 14.62
CA SER A 61 -2.73 14.62 15.79
C SER A 61 -2.88 13.26 16.49
N ALA A 62 -1.77 12.52 16.58
CA ALA A 62 -1.70 11.26 17.33
C ALA A 62 -1.96 11.47 18.83
N ASP A 63 -1.41 12.55 19.40
CA ASP A 63 -1.59 12.90 20.81
C ASP A 63 -3.05 13.17 21.15
N TRP A 64 -3.74 13.93 20.30
CA TRP A 64 -5.16 14.19 20.47
C TRP A 64 -5.97 12.92 20.31
N LEU A 65 -5.70 12.12 19.29
CA LEU A 65 -6.44 10.88 19.04
C LEU A 65 -6.29 9.88 20.20
N MET A 66 -5.09 9.76 20.78
CA MET A 66 -4.80 8.79 21.85
C MET A 66 -5.21 9.29 23.24
N THR A 67 -4.93 10.57 23.54
CA THR A 67 -5.06 11.10 24.91
C THR A 67 -6.23 12.07 25.08
N GLY A 68 -6.79 12.59 23.98
CA GLY A 68 -7.78 13.67 23.98
C GLY A 68 -7.23 15.04 24.36
N LYS A 69 -5.90 15.19 24.45
CA LYS A 69 -5.24 16.46 24.77
C LYS A 69 -4.71 17.12 23.51
N GLY A 70 -4.73 18.45 23.46
CA GLY A 70 -4.28 19.22 22.30
C GLY A 70 -5.37 19.42 21.25
N THR A 71 -4.96 19.69 20.01
CA THR A 71 -5.84 19.94 18.86
C THR A 71 -5.99 18.71 17.99
N MET A 72 -7.14 18.57 17.34
CA MET A 72 -7.41 17.46 16.41
C MET A 72 -6.39 17.43 15.26
N TYR A 73 -6.00 18.61 14.78
CA TYR A 73 -5.04 18.75 13.69
C TYR A 73 -3.70 19.24 14.22
N VAL A 74 -2.63 18.75 13.61
CA VAL A 74 -1.29 19.29 13.82
C VAL A 74 -1.17 20.59 13.02
N GLU A 75 -0.82 21.69 13.68
CA GLU A 75 -0.70 23.02 13.05
C GLU A 75 0.51 23.11 12.13
N GLU A 76 1.60 22.44 12.51
CA GLU A 76 2.76 22.19 11.66
C GLU A 76 2.68 20.75 11.20
N LEU A 77 2.40 20.53 9.91
CA LEU A 77 2.67 19.22 9.33
C LEU A 77 4.13 18.89 9.67
N PRO A 78 4.43 17.74 10.31
CA PRO A 78 5.81 17.32 10.39
C PRO A 78 6.31 17.31 8.95
N GLU A 79 7.37 18.07 8.68
CA GLU A 79 8.11 17.91 7.43
C GLU A 79 8.25 16.40 7.21
N ILE A 80 7.92 15.93 6.02
CA ILE A 80 8.04 14.51 5.66
C ILE A 80 9.53 14.20 5.64
N THR A 81 10.07 14.03 6.84
CA THR A 81 11.45 13.75 7.14
C THR A 81 11.32 12.70 8.24
N ASP A 82 11.78 11.50 7.92
CA ASP A 82 12.20 10.47 8.88
C ASP A 82 11.34 9.22 9.11
N TYR A 83 10.05 9.15 8.77
CA TYR A 83 9.33 7.85 8.76
C TYR A 83 9.57 7.02 7.46
N MET A 84 10.35 7.57 6.53
CA MET A 84 10.90 6.86 5.36
C MET A 84 12.43 6.75 5.40
N SER A 85 13.08 7.00 6.55
CA SER A 85 14.53 6.87 6.72
C SER A 85 14.99 5.41 6.82
N ASN A 86 14.59 4.62 5.84
CA ASN A 86 15.33 3.46 5.39
C ASN A 86 15.97 3.77 4.02
N THR A 87 16.24 5.05 3.72
CA THR A 87 16.78 5.53 2.43
C THR A 87 18.04 4.77 2.00
N HIS A 88 18.93 4.39 2.94
CA HIS A 88 20.13 3.61 2.61
C HIS A 88 19.84 2.17 2.19
N ASN A 89 18.77 1.55 2.74
CA ASN A 89 18.32 0.22 2.30
C ASN A 89 17.46 0.32 1.03
N ASN A 90 16.73 1.42 0.84
CA ASN A 90 15.89 1.64 -0.32
C ASN A 90 16.74 1.89 -1.57
N ASP A 91 17.82 2.67 -1.47
CA ASP A 91 18.72 2.90 -2.60
C ASP A 91 19.42 1.62 -3.05
N ASN A 92 19.90 0.81 -2.08
CA ASN A 92 20.46 -0.50 -2.37
C ASN A 92 19.43 -1.44 -2.99
N LEU A 93 18.22 -1.53 -2.41
CA LEU A 93 17.14 -2.36 -2.95
C LEU A 93 16.72 -1.91 -4.35
N VAL A 94 16.60 -0.60 -4.59
CA VAL A 94 16.28 -0.02 -5.90
C VAL A 94 17.36 -0.38 -6.92
N PHE A 95 18.64 -0.34 -6.53
CA PHE A 95 19.75 -0.75 -7.38
C PHE A 95 19.66 -2.26 -7.72
N PHE A 96 19.51 -3.14 -6.72
CA PHE A 96 19.39 -4.59 -6.94
C PHE A 96 18.18 -4.97 -7.78
N LEU A 97 17.01 -4.36 -7.52
CA LEU A 97 15.80 -4.61 -8.30
C LEU A 97 15.94 -4.12 -9.74
N ARG A 98 16.58 -2.97 -9.96
CA ARG A 98 16.85 -2.45 -11.30
C ARG A 98 17.78 -3.37 -12.07
N ASP A 99 18.82 -3.88 -11.44
CA ASP A 99 19.76 -4.81 -12.06
C ASP A 99 19.09 -6.14 -12.42
N ARG A 100 18.34 -6.73 -11.48
CA ARG A 100 17.59 -7.97 -11.73
C ARG A 100 16.53 -7.81 -12.81
N ASN A 101 15.86 -6.66 -12.90
CA ASN A 101 14.91 -6.38 -13.97
C ASN A 101 15.59 -6.32 -15.33
N LYS A 102 16.77 -5.69 -15.44
CA LYS A 102 17.54 -5.67 -16.69
C LYS A 102 17.97 -7.06 -17.14
N GLU A 103 18.33 -7.93 -16.19
CA GLU A 103 18.64 -9.34 -16.45
C GLU A 103 17.42 -10.09 -17.00
N LEU A 104 16.29 -9.99 -16.29
CA LEU A 104 15.03 -10.62 -16.71
C LEU A 104 14.56 -10.13 -18.08
N GLU A 105 14.72 -8.84 -18.38
CA GLU A 105 14.42 -8.29 -19.70
C GLU A 105 15.35 -8.85 -20.79
N ARG A 106 16.60 -9.17 -20.47
CA ARG A 106 17.53 -9.79 -21.41
C ARG A 106 17.15 -11.24 -21.68
N GLU A 107 16.91 -12.02 -20.63
CA GLU A 107 16.43 -13.41 -20.74
C GLU A 107 15.13 -13.46 -21.56
N ASN A 108 14.18 -12.55 -21.30
CA ASN A 108 12.94 -12.46 -22.07
C ASN A 108 13.19 -12.18 -23.56
N ARG A 109 14.14 -11.30 -23.90
CA ARG A 109 14.49 -11.03 -25.30
C ARG A 109 15.10 -12.25 -25.97
N GLU A 110 15.97 -12.98 -25.29
CA GLU A 110 16.59 -14.20 -25.81
C GLU A 110 15.56 -15.31 -26.03
N LEU A 111 14.67 -15.54 -25.06
CA LEU A 111 13.56 -16.49 -25.20
C LEU A 111 12.61 -16.10 -26.34
N LEU A 112 12.37 -14.81 -26.56
CA LEU A 112 11.59 -14.33 -27.70
C LEU A 112 12.25 -14.65 -29.04
N LEU A 113 13.57 -14.48 -29.13
CA LEU A 113 14.34 -14.83 -30.33
C LEU A 113 14.36 -16.34 -30.58
N GLU A 114 14.57 -17.13 -29.53
CA GLU A 114 14.55 -18.59 -29.63
C GLU A 114 13.18 -19.10 -30.06
N ASN A 115 12.10 -18.59 -29.47
CA ASN A 115 10.73 -18.92 -29.87
C ASN A 115 10.46 -18.54 -31.33
N ALA A 116 10.93 -17.37 -31.79
CA ALA A 116 10.77 -16.96 -33.18
C ALA A 116 11.52 -17.92 -34.14
N SER A 117 12.74 -18.33 -33.78
CA SER A 117 13.53 -19.28 -34.56
C SER A 117 12.90 -20.67 -34.58
N LEU A 118 12.45 -21.18 -33.42
CA LEU A 118 11.78 -22.47 -33.31
C LEU A 118 10.47 -22.49 -34.10
N LYS A 119 9.68 -21.41 -34.02
CA LYS A 119 8.46 -21.26 -34.81
C LYS A 119 8.74 -21.30 -36.31
N THR A 120 9.76 -20.59 -36.77
CA THR A 120 10.19 -20.63 -38.18
C THR A 120 10.60 -22.04 -38.60
N ARG A 121 11.34 -22.75 -37.74
CA ARG A 121 11.79 -24.12 -38.03
C ARG A 121 10.63 -25.12 -38.09
N LEU A 122 9.63 -24.97 -37.24
CA LEU A 122 8.39 -25.75 -37.28
C LEU A 122 7.62 -25.49 -38.58
N GLU A 123 7.45 -24.22 -38.98
CA GLU A 123 6.78 -23.85 -40.23
C GLU A 123 7.48 -24.46 -41.47
N LEU A 124 8.81 -24.50 -41.48
CA LEU A 124 9.57 -25.12 -42.58
C LEU A 124 9.39 -26.65 -42.63
N LEU A 125 9.31 -27.31 -41.46
CA LEU A 125 9.10 -28.76 -41.38
C LEU A 125 7.69 -29.14 -41.84
N ASP A 126 6.66 -28.40 -41.40
CA ASP A 126 5.28 -28.61 -41.86
C ASP A 126 5.15 -28.44 -43.38
N ASN A 127 5.82 -27.43 -43.96
CA ASN A 127 5.84 -27.22 -45.40
C ASN A 127 6.62 -28.30 -46.19
N SER A 128 7.54 -29.01 -45.54
CA SER A 128 8.27 -30.14 -46.13
C SER A 128 7.46 -31.44 -46.08
N ALA A 129 6.70 -31.67 -45.00
CA ALA A 129 5.83 -32.83 -44.82
C ALA A 129 4.64 -32.82 -45.80
N GLY A 130 4.19 -31.64 -46.24
CA GLY A 130 3.14 -31.50 -47.27
C GLY A 130 3.58 -31.73 -48.72
N LYS A 131 4.88 -31.96 -49.01
CA LYS A 131 5.41 -32.14 -50.37
C LYS A 131 5.78 -33.59 -50.73
N THR A 132 5.55 -34.55 -49.84
CA THR A 132 5.81 -35.99 -50.09
C THR A 132 4.53 -36.82 -50.25
N GLY A 133 3.40 -36.19 -50.60
CA GLY A 133 2.14 -36.85 -50.94
C GLY A 133 1.86 -36.82 -52.43
#